data_AF-A0A401PTK2-F1
#
_entry.id   AF-A0A401PTK2-F1
#
_cell.length_a   1.000
_cell.length_b   1.000
_cell.length_c   1.000
_cell.angle_alpha   90.00
_cell.angle_beta   90.00
_cell.angle_gamma   90.00
#
_symmetry.space_group_name_H-M   'P 1'
#
loop_
_entity.id
_entity.type
_entity.pdbx_description
1 polymer ?
#
loop_
_entity_poly.entity_id
_entity_poly.type
_entity_poly.pdbx_seq_one_letter_code
_entity_poly.pdbx_strand_id
1 'polypeptide(L)'
;MAPPAAAAAASPVLLLHRAAKQLWRNRFGSSSFRGQCTASAPQPEPASKGVAAKDELSLQERRRFLREPLPFSAFLTDSFGRRHSYLRISLTEKCNLRWVKLTPKSKVLTSEEIVALAGLFVTEGVDKIRLTGGEPLIRPDVVQIVAQLRKLEKLKTIAVTTNGINLARLLPSLKEAGLNLLNVSLDTLVPAKFEFIARRR
;
A
#
# COMPACT_ATOMS: atom_id res chain seq x y z
N MET A 1 -20.70 49.70 4.89
CA MET A 1 -19.47 48.94 5.23
C MET A 1 -19.81 47.46 5.24
N ALA A 2 -19.41 46.73 4.21
CA ALA A 2 -19.50 45.26 4.18
C ALA A 2 -18.23 44.67 4.83
N PRO A 3 -18.31 43.58 5.62
CA PRO A 3 -17.12 42.91 6.12
C PRO A 3 -16.43 42.07 5.02
N PRO A 4 -15.10 41.93 5.05
CA PRO A 4 -14.34 41.21 4.04
C PRO A 4 -14.43 39.68 4.21
N ALA A 5 -14.38 38.97 3.08
CA ALA A 5 -14.39 37.53 2.98
C ALA A 5 -13.13 36.90 3.60
N ALA A 6 -13.32 35.95 4.51
CA ALA A 6 -12.25 35.14 5.09
C ALA A 6 -11.76 34.08 4.08
N ALA A 7 -10.48 34.16 3.71
CA ALA A 7 -9.80 33.13 2.93
C ALA A 7 -9.65 31.85 3.77
N ALA A 8 -10.22 30.74 3.29
CA ALA A 8 -10.09 29.43 3.91
C ALA A 8 -8.64 28.92 3.77
N ALA A 9 -7.89 28.93 4.87
CA ALA A 9 -6.59 28.28 4.95
C ALA A 9 -6.76 26.76 4.85
N ALA A 10 -6.17 26.14 3.82
CA ALA A 10 -6.17 24.69 3.66
C ALA A 10 -5.35 24.03 4.78
N SER A 11 -5.92 23.00 5.43
CA SER A 11 -5.27 22.24 6.49
C SER A 11 -3.92 21.65 6.02
N PRO A 12 -2.86 21.70 6.85
CA PRO A 12 -1.52 21.17 6.52
C PRO A 12 -1.53 19.72 6.04
N VAL A 13 -2.51 18.93 6.50
CA VAL A 13 -2.70 17.52 6.13
C VAL A 13 -3.08 17.37 4.66
N LEU A 14 -3.88 18.30 4.11
CA LEU A 14 -4.35 18.26 2.72
C LEU A 14 -3.22 18.60 1.73
N LEU A 15 -2.30 19.46 2.14
CA LEU A 15 -1.11 19.86 1.38
C LEU A 15 -0.10 18.70 1.28
N LEU A 16 0.14 17.98 2.38
CA LEU A 16 0.95 16.76 2.40
C LEU A 16 0.36 15.65 1.52
N HIS A 17 -0.97 15.49 1.55
CA HIS A 17 -1.68 14.52 0.73
C HIS A 17 -1.54 14.80 -0.78
N ARG A 18 -1.63 16.08 -1.17
CA ARG A 18 -1.42 16.51 -2.56
C ARG A 18 0.03 16.30 -3.01
N ALA A 19 1.01 16.61 -2.17
CA ALA A 19 2.42 16.43 -2.47
C ALA A 19 2.80 14.95 -2.67
N ALA A 20 2.30 14.05 -1.81
CA ALA A 20 2.53 12.60 -1.92
C ALA A 20 1.91 12.02 -3.21
N LYS A 21 0.70 12.47 -3.58
CA LYS A 21 0.00 12.06 -4.80
C LYS A 21 0.72 12.51 -6.07
N GLN A 22 1.31 13.70 -6.04
CA GLN A 22 2.11 14.25 -7.13
C GLN A 22 3.44 13.50 -7.30
N LEU A 23 4.11 13.18 -6.19
CA LEU A 23 5.36 12.40 -6.19
C LEU A 23 5.16 10.97 -6.73
N TRP A 24 4.04 10.32 -6.40
CA TRP A 24 3.72 9.00 -6.94
C TRP A 24 3.47 9.03 -8.45
N ARG A 25 2.69 10.00 -8.93
CA ARG A 25 2.45 10.21 -10.38
C ARG A 25 3.74 10.46 -11.15
N ASN A 26 4.62 11.30 -10.62
CA ASN A 26 5.87 11.65 -11.30
C ASN A 26 6.89 10.50 -11.32
N ARG A 27 6.80 9.53 -10.41
CA ARG A 27 7.78 8.43 -10.29
C ARG A 27 7.34 7.14 -10.99
N PHE A 28 6.05 6.93 -11.20
CA PHE A 28 5.49 5.68 -11.77
C PHE A 28 4.56 5.90 -12.97
N GLY A 29 4.24 7.14 -13.34
CA GLY A 29 3.36 7.46 -14.46
C GLY A 29 4.11 7.85 -15.72
N SER A 30 4.71 6.88 -16.42
CA SER A 30 4.74 6.82 -17.90
C SER A 30 5.63 5.68 -18.38
N SER A 31 5.04 4.55 -18.77
CA SER A 31 5.61 3.72 -19.83
C SER A 31 4.64 3.74 -21.00
N SER A 32 4.98 4.59 -21.97
CA SER A 32 4.41 4.64 -23.31
C SER A 32 4.49 3.25 -23.95
N PHE A 33 3.36 2.55 -24.04
CA PHE A 33 3.22 1.40 -24.93
C PHE A 33 2.68 1.93 -26.25
N ARG A 34 3.59 2.09 -27.21
CA ARG A 34 3.31 2.51 -28.58
C ARG A 34 2.72 1.32 -29.33
N GLY A 35 1.39 1.24 -29.37
CA GLY A 35 0.62 0.39 -30.28
C GLY A 35 -0.12 1.28 -31.27
N GLN A 36 0.35 1.30 -32.52
CA GLN A 36 -0.27 2.03 -33.64
C GLN A 36 -1.53 1.30 -34.10
N CYS A 37 -2.65 2.01 -34.19
CA CYS A 37 -3.79 1.64 -35.00
C CYS A 37 -4.27 2.89 -35.73
N THR A 38 -4.07 2.89 -37.03
CA THR A 38 -4.51 3.91 -37.99
C THR A 38 -6.01 3.75 -38.23
N ALA A 39 -6.80 4.77 -37.92
CA ALA A 39 -8.10 4.99 -38.53
C ALA A 39 -8.41 6.49 -38.54
N SER A 40 -8.85 6.95 -39.71
CA SER A 40 -9.11 8.32 -40.14
C SER A 40 -9.91 9.19 -39.18
N ALA A 41 -9.55 10.48 -39.13
CA ALA A 41 -10.31 11.53 -38.45
C ALA A 41 -11.66 11.79 -39.15
N PRO A 42 -12.78 11.86 -38.41
CA PRO A 42 -14.02 12.49 -38.90
C PRO A 42 -14.01 13.99 -38.59
N GLN A 43 -14.36 14.77 -39.61
CA GLN A 43 -14.56 16.23 -39.58
C GLN A 43 -15.77 16.62 -38.69
N PRO A 44 -15.82 17.86 -38.16
CA PRO A 44 -16.92 18.33 -37.31
C PRO A 44 -18.14 18.74 -38.15
N GLU A 45 -19.34 18.74 -37.54
CA GLU A 45 -20.57 19.53 -37.85
C GLU A 45 -21.77 18.93 -37.04
N PRO A 46 -22.89 19.63 -36.80
CA PRO A 46 -23.06 20.90 -36.10
C PRO A 46 -23.96 20.76 -34.85
N ALA A 47 -24.05 21.83 -34.05
CA ALA A 47 -24.86 21.89 -32.83
C ALA A 47 -26.36 21.65 -33.09
N SER A 48 -26.98 20.71 -32.35
CA SER A 48 -28.43 20.71 -32.17
C SER A 48 -28.88 20.10 -30.82
N LYS A 49 -29.62 20.94 -30.08
CA LYS A 49 -30.74 20.67 -29.17
C LYS A 49 -30.56 19.67 -28.00
N GLY A 50 -30.45 20.27 -26.81
CA GLY A 50 -31.21 19.91 -25.60
C GLY A 50 -31.24 18.45 -25.14
N VAL A 51 -30.48 18.16 -24.07
CA VAL A 51 -30.81 17.07 -23.15
C VAL A 51 -30.77 17.61 -21.72
N ALA A 52 -31.84 18.33 -21.36
CA ALA A 52 -32.26 18.43 -19.98
C ALA A 52 -33.07 17.17 -19.67
N ALA A 53 -32.49 16.24 -18.90
CA ALA A 53 -33.16 15.30 -18.00
C ALA A 53 -32.25 14.10 -17.72
N LYS A 54 -31.75 14.01 -16.48
CA LYS A 54 -31.83 12.85 -15.57
C LYS A 54 -30.89 13.09 -14.39
N ASP A 55 -31.28 14.00 -13.52
CA ASP A 55 -30.61 14.25 -12.24
C ASP A 55 -31.62 14.20 -11.08
N GLU A 56 -32.57 13.26 -11.18
CA GLU A 56 -33.60 12.99 -10.17
C GLU A 56 -33.31 11.66 -9.48
N LEU A 57 -32.23 11.62 -8.70
CA LEU A 57 -32.12 10.66 -7.61
C LEU A 57 -32.97 11.17 -6.45
N SER A 58 -33.92 10.35 -5.98
CA SER A 58 -34.90 10.74 -4.97
C SER A 58 -34.21 11.23 -3.69
N LEU A 59 -34.85 12.18 -3.00
CA LEU A 59 -34.37 12.66 -1.69
C LEU A 59 -34.21 11.52 -0.68
N GLN A 60 -34.96 10.42 -0.85
CA GLN A 60 -34.84 9.21 -0.04
C GLN A 60 -33.56 8.42 -0.35
N GLU A 61 -33.20 8.27 -1.63
CA GLU A 61 -31.95 7.62 -2.06
C GLU A 61 -30.72 8.45 -1.66
N ARG A 62 -30.79 9.79 -1.82
CA ARG A 62 -29.75 10.70 -1.32
C ARG A 62 -29.58 10.59 0.21
N ARG A 63 -30.69 10.50 0.96
CA ARG A 63 -30.66 10.28 2.42
C ARG A 63 -30.16 8.89 2.82
N ARG A 64 -30.35 7.86 1.98
CA ARG A 64 -29.82 6.51 2.19
C ARG A 64 -28.30 6.48 2.02
N PHE A 65 -27.79 7.12 0.97
CA PHE A 65 -26.35 7.29 0.74
C PHE A 65 -25.63 8.06 1.85
N LEU A 66 -26.31 9.01 2.50
CA LEU A 66 -25.77 9.79 3.62
C LEU A 66 -25.87 9.07 4.99
N ARG A 67 -26.59 7.95 5.07
CA ARG A 67 -26.77 7.17 6.31
C ARG A 67 -25.80 6.00 6.46
N GLU A 68 -25.18 5.54 5.37
CA GLU A 68 -24.21 4.46 5.45
C GLU A 68 -22.81 5.02 5.72
N PRO A 69 -22.08 4.48 6.72
CA PRO A 69 -20.76 4.99 7.08
C PRO A 69 -19.86 4.90 5.86
N LEU A 70 -19.21 6.02 5.50
CA LEU A 70 -18.38 6.12 4.30
C LEU A 70 -17.45 4.89 4.24
N PRO A 71 -17.66 3.99 3.25
CA PRO A 71 -16.99 2.72 3.26
C PRO A 71 -15.52 2.97 2.95
N PHE A 72 -14.70 2.04 3.41
CA PHE A 72 -13.34 1.78 2.92
C PHE A 72 -13.09 2.38 1.53
N SER A 73 -12.00 3.14 1.41
CA SER A 73 -11.82 4.09 0.32
C SER A 73 -12.08 3.49 -1.05
N ALA A 74 -12.82 4.23 -1.88
CA ALA A 74 -13.01 3.89 -3.29
C ALA A 74 -11.66 3.70 -4.01
N PHE A 75 -10.58 4.35 -3.56
CA PHE A 75 -9.24 4.19 -4.12
C PHE A 75 -8.63 2.80 -3.90
N LEU A 76 -9.06 2.09 -2.86
CA LEU A 76 -8.60 0.72 -2.57
C LEU A 76 -9.60 -0.35 -2.98
N THR A 77 -10.65 0.04 -3.70
CA THR A 77 -11.64 -0.88 -4.25
C THR A 77 -11.38 -1.02 -5.75
N ASP A 78 -11.18 -2.26 -6.21
CA ASP A 78 -10.95 -2.49 -7.63
C ASP A 78 -12.24 -2.47 -8.48
N SER A 79 -12.10 -2.63 -9.79
CA SER A 79 -13.22 -2.66 -10.74
C SER A 79 -14.17 -3.84 -10.54
N PHE A 80 -13.76 -4.87 -9.79
CA PHE A 80 -14.56 -6.04 -9.44
C PHE A 80 -15.24 -5.88 -8.07
N GLY A 81 -15.09 -4.73 -7.41
CA GLY A 81 -15.66 -4.45 -6.09
C GLY A 81 -14.88 -5.09 -4.92
N ARG A 82 -13.67 -5.61 -5.15
CA ARG A 82 -12.84 -6.20 -4.08
C ARG A 82 -12.17 -5.09 -3.28
N ARG A 83 -12.31 -5.15 -1.96
CA ARG A 83 -11.71 -4.19 -1.01
C ARG A 83 -10.31 -4.65 -0.58
N HIS A 84 -9.28 -3.89 -0.94
CA HIS A 84 -7.90 -4.20 -0.58
C HIS A 84 -7.54 -3.80 0.86
N SER A 85 -8.02 -4.53 1.87
CA SER A 85 -7.72 -4.26 3.29
C SER A 85 -6.32 -4.70 3.75
N TYR A 86 -5.54 -5.29 2.84
CA TYR A 86 -4.29 -5.96 3.15
C TYR A 86 -3.13 -5.42 2.29
N LEU A 87 -2.08 -4.94 2.95
CA LEU A 87 -0.87 -4.43 2.32
C LEU A 87 0.32 -5.35 2.56
N ARG A 88 1.01 -5.72 1.48
CA ARG A 88 2.25 -6.50 1.51
C ARG A 88 3.44 -5.58 1.19
N ILE A 89 4.40 -5.50 2.11
CA ILE A 89 5.59 -4.66 1.95
C ILE A 89 6.83 -5.55 1.86
N SER A 90 7.57 -5.47 0.74
CA SER A 90 8.89 -6.09 0.61
C SER A 90 9.95 -5.16 1.21
N LEU A 91 10.59 -5.60 2.29
CA LEU A 91 11.58 -4.80 3.01
C LEU A 91 13.00 -4.91 2.42
N THR A 92 13.30 -6.03 1.79
CA THR A 92 14.63 -6.33 1.27
C THR A 92 14.56 -7.43 0.22
N GLU A 93 15.47 -7.42 -0.74
CA GLU A 93 15.67 -8.51 -1.71
C GLU A 93 16.70 -9.54 -1.21
N LYS A 94 17.40 -9.27 -0.10
CA LYS A 94 18.38 -10.20 0.47
C LYS A 94 17.69 -11.41 1.07
N CYS A 95 18.18 -12.59 0.75
CA CYS A 95 17.73 -13.85 1.32
C CYS A 95 18.92 -14.65 1.86
N ASN A 96 18.76 -15.26 3.04
CA ASN A 96 19.79 -16.12 3.63
C ASN A 96 19.85 -17.51 3.00
N LEU A 97 18.75 -18.00 2.43
CA LEU A 97 18.68 -19.36 1.90
C LEU A 97 19.14 -19.45 0.45
N ARG A 98 18.95 -18.41 -0.36
CA ARG A 98 19.29 -18.45 -1.78
C ARG A 98 19.87 -17.14 -2.25
N TRP A 99 21.03 -17.22 -2.91
CA TRP A 99 21.63 -16.08 -3.56
C TRP A 99 20.89 -15.80 -4.88
N VAL A 100 20.48 -14.55 -5.06
CA VAL A 100 19.92 -14.01 -6.30
C VAL A 100 20.60 -12.69 -6.61
N LYS A 101 20.64 -12.28 -7.88
CA LYS A 101 21.19 -10.99 -8.28
C LYS A 101 20.44 -9.86 -7.57
N LEU A 102 21.16 -9.10 -6.75
CA LEU A 102 20.58 -8.05 -5.92
C LEU A 102 20.46 -6.74 -6.70
N THR A 103 19.34 -6.05 -6.52
CA THR A 103 19.18 -4.67 -6.96
C THR A 103 20.10 -3.75 -6.12
N PRO A 104 20.71 -2.70 -6.70
CA PRO A 104 21.53 -1.76 -5.94
C PRO A 104 20.74 -1.12 -4.78
N LYS A 105 21.44 -0.89 -3.65
CA LYS A 105 20.86 -0.39 -2.38
C LYS A 105 20.04 0.90 -2.53
N SER A 106 20.39 1.75 -3.50
CA SER A 106 19.73 3.04 -3.76
C SER A 106 18.28 2.94 -4.22
N LYS A 107 17.79 1.73 -4.56
CA LYS A 107 16.40 1.50 -4.99
C LYS A 107 15.50 0.88 -3.92
N VAL A 108 16.01 0.63 -2.71
CA VAL A 108 15.24 0.06 -1.60
C VAL A 108 14.68 1.18 -0.73
N LEU A 109 13.40 1.06 -0.34
CA LEU A 109 12.73 2.06 0.49
C LEU A 109 13.39 2.18 1.88
N THR A 110 13.54 3.42 2.34
CA THR A 110 13.96 3.72 3.71
C THR A 110 12.84 3.38 4.70
N SER A 111 13.18 3.30 5.98
CA SER A 111 12.19 2.99 7.02
C SER A 111 11.14 4.08 7.18
N GLU A 112 11.55 5.33 7.02
CA GLU A 112 10.66 6.50 7.04
C GLU A 112 9.68 6.44 5.87
N GLU A 113 10.17 6.12 4.67
CA GLU A 113 9.31 5.96 3.48
C GLU A 113 8.30 4.81 3.65
N ILE A 114 8.73 3.68 4.23
CA ILE A 114 7.86 2.53 4.50
C ILE A 114 6.73 2.92 5.44
N VAL A 115 7.05 3.61 6.54
CA VAL A 115 6.06 4.01 7.54
C VAL A 115 5.14 5.11 7.01
N ALA A 116 5.67 6.06 6.23
CA ALA A 116 4.86 7.08 5.58
C ALA A 116 3.85 6.45 4.60
N LEU A 117 4.30 5.53 3.74
CA LEU A 117 3.43 4.80 2.81
C LEU A 117 2.39 3.96 3.55
N ALA A 118 2.81 3.20 4.56
CA ALA A 118 1.91 2.40 5.38
C ALA A 118 0.84 3.28 6.04
N GLY A 119 1.22 4.44 6.58
CA GLY A 119 0.29 5.40 7.16
C GLY A 119 -0.80 5.84 6.17
N LEU A 120 -0.42 6.17 4.94
CA LEU A 120 -1.37 6.53 3.88
C LEU A 120 -2.35 5.39 3.59
N PHE A 121 -1.86 4.16 3.41
CA PHE A 121 -2.73 3.01 3.14
C PHE A 121 -3.66 2.69 4.31
N VAL A 122 -3.18 2.84 5.55
CA VAL A 122 -3.98 2.63 6.77
C VAL A 122 -5.06 3.70 6.90
N THR A 123 -4.78 4.97 6.52
CA THR A 123 -5.81 6.01 6.49
C THR A 123 -6.92 5.72 5.47
N GLU A 124 -6.58 5.07 4.35
CA GLU A 124 -7.52 4.68 3.28
C GLU A 124 -8.30 3.39 3.59
N GLY A 125 -7.94 2.66 4.65
CA GLY A 125 -8.71 1.52 5.17
C GLY A 125 -7.98 0.18 5.23
N VAL A 126 -6.67 0.14 4.95
CA VAL A 126 -5.86 -1.06 5.24
C VAL A 126 -5.79 -1.29 6.74
N ASP A 127 -6.12 -2.50 7.19
CA ASP A 127 -6.07 -2.87 8.61
C ASP A 127 -5.07 -4.00 8.92
N LYS A 128 -4.46 -4.57 7.87
CA LYS A 128 -3.44 -5.60 7.96
C LYS A 128 -2.23 -5.29 7.08
N ILE A 129 -1.05 -5.30 7.68
CA ILE A 129 0.23 -5.17 6.96
C ILE A 129 1.04 -6.45 7.14
N ARG A 130 1.59 -6.99 6.05
CA ARG A 130 2.59 -8.06 6.09
C ARG A 130 3.93 -7.58 5.58
N LEU A 131 4.93 -7.75 6.41
CA LEU A 131 6.34 -7.55 6.12
C LEU A 131 6.94 -8.83 5.54
N THR A 132 7.59 -8.69 4.39
CA THR A 132 8.13 -9.79 3.57
C THR A 132 9.40 -9.30 2.88
N GLY A 133 9.95 -10.10 1.98
CA GLY A 133 11.03 -9.75 1.08
C GLY A 133 11.70 -11.03 0.62
N GLY A 134 13.02 -10.99 0.44
CA GLY A 134 13.86 -12.17 0.56
C GLY A 134 13.72 -12.75 1.97
N GLU A 135 14.37 -12.14 2.96
CA GLU A 135 14.18 -12.46 4.37
C GLU A 135 14.15 -11.17 5.22
N PRO A 136 12.96 -10.78 5.73
CA PRO A 136 12.80 -9.51 6.43
C PRO A 136 13.64 -9.41 7.71
N LEU A 137 13.94 -10.54 8.38
CA LEU A 137 14.70 -10.56 9.63
C LEU A 137 16.22 -10.31 9.45
N ILE A 138 16.71 -10.17 8.21
CA ILE A 138 18.09 -9.74 7.94
C ILE A 138 18.22 -8.21 8.08
N ARG A 139 17.13 -7.50 7.83
CA ARG A 139 17.13 -6.04 7.83
C ARG A 139 17.28 -5.53 9.27
N PRO A 140 18.33 -4.74 9.59
CA PRO A 140 18.69 -4.42 10.98
C PRO A 140 17.65 -3.56 11.70
N ASP A 141 16.93 -2.71 10.97
CA ASP A 141 15.91 -1.79 11.46
C ASP A 141 14.49 -2.41 11.47
N VAL A 142 14.33 -3.72 11.21
CA VAL A 142 12.99 -4.36 11.15
C VAL A 142 12.17 -4.20 12.42
N VAL A 143 12.82 -4.27 13.60
CA VAL A 143 12.14 -4.10 14.90
C VAL A 143 11.64 -2.66 15.05
N GLN A 144 12.42 -1.68 14.60
CA GLN A 144 12.03 -0.27 14.62
C GLN A 144 10.86 0.00 13.68
N ILE A 145 10.86 -0.60 12.48
CA ILE A 145 9.74 -0.51 11.53
C ILE A 145 8.47 -1.04 12.18
N VAL A 146 8.51 -2.24 12.79
CA VAL A 146 7.35 -2.82 13.48
C VAL A 146 6.84 -1.90 14.59
N ALA A 147 7.74 -1.37 15.42
CA ALA A 147 7.39 -0.46 16.50
C ALA A 147 6.74 0.84 15.99
N GLN A 148 7.20 1.38 14.86
CA GLN A 148 6.60 2.56 14.24
C GLN A 148 5.24 2.25 13.59
N LEU A 149 5.10 1.12 12.90
CA LEU A 149 3.83 0.67 12.33
C LEU A 149 2.78 0.43 13.41
N ARG A 150 3.17 -0.05 14.59
CA ARG A 150 2.26 -0.27 15.71
C ARG A 150 1.62 1.02 16.24
N LYS A 151 2.24 2.18 16.00
CA LYS A 151 1.68 3.50 16.37
C LYS A 151 0.51 3.92 15.47
N LEU A 152 0.25 3.21 14.37
CA LEU A 152 -0.86 3.51 13.47
C LEU A 152 -2.17 2.96 14.07
N GLU A 153 -3.01 3.84 14.63
CA GLU A 153 -4.20 3.46 15.42
C GLU A 153 -5.19 2.51 14.70
N LYS A 154 -5.37 2.66 13.39
CA LYS A 154 -6.29 1.83 12.58
C LYS A 154 -5.69 0.48 12.16
N LEU A 155 -4.39 0.27 12.36
CA LEU A 155 -3.71 -0.97 11.98
C LEU A 155 -3.93 -2.04 13.06
N LYS A 156 -4.69 -3.08 12.71
CA LYS A 156 -5.01 -4.17 13.63
C LYS A 156 -3.94 -5.25 13.65
N THR A 157 -3.36 -5.54 12.50
CA THR A 157 -2.46 -6.70 12.34
C THR A 157 -1.17 -6.32 11.66
N ILE A 158 -0.05 -6.64 12.31
CA ILE A 158 1.29 -6.60 11.75
C ILE A 158 1.78 -8.05 11.66
N ALA A 159 1.99 -8.50 10.43
CA ALA A 159 2.44 -9.84 10.12
C ALA A 159 3.87 -9.84 9.58
N VAL A 160 4.65 -10.85 9.91
CA VAL A 160 5.97 -11.11 9.27
C VAL A 160 5.95 -12.48 8.62
N THR A 161 6.49 -12.61 7.42
CA THR A 161 6.79 -13.92 6.80
C THR A 161 8.29 -14.14 6.77
N THR A 162 8.76 -15.24 7.36
CA THR A 162 10.18 -15.55 7.55
C THR A 162 10.45 -17.04 7.35
N ASN A 163 11.68 -17.38 6.96
CA ASN A 163 12.18 -18.75 7.00
C ASN A 163 12.52 -19.26 8.42
N GLY A 164 12.49 -18.38 9.43
CA GLY A 164 12.67 -18.76 10.83
C GLY A 164 14.11 -18.77 11.35
N ILE A 165 15.14 -18.61 10.50
CA ILE A 165 16.55 -18.75 10.92
C ILE A 165 16.93 -17.72 11.99
N ASN A 166 16.56 -16.46 11.78
CA ASN A 166 16.85 -15.37 12.72
C ASN A 166 15.72 -15.14 13.74
N LEU A 167 14.66 -15.95 13.70
CA LEU A 167 13.45 -15.71 14.46
C LEU A 167 13.69 -15.86 15.95
N ALA A 168 14.35 -16.94 16.39
CA ALA A 168 14.57 -17.21 17.82
C ALA A 168 15.23 -16.03 18.55
N ARG A 169 16.19 -15.36 17.88
CA ARG A 169 16.91 -14.20 18.41
C ARG A 169 16.06 -12.91 18.44
N LEU A 170 15.26 -12.68 17.40
CA LEU A 170 14.53 -11.40 17.23
C LEU A 170 13.09 -11.44 17.73
N LEU A 171 12.51 -12.62 17.94
CA LEU A 171 11.10 -12.80 18.31
C LEU A 171 10.71 -12.04 19.59
N PRO A 172 11.50 -12.04 20.69
CA PRO A 172 11.14 -11.26 21.88
C PRO A 172 10.98 -9.77 21.57
N SER A 173 11.97 -9.16 20.92
CA SER A 173 11.94 -7.75 20.55
C SER A 173 10.83 -7.41 19.54
N LEU A 174 10.52 -8.33 18.61
CA LEU A 174 9.42 -8.14 17.66
C LEU A 174 8.06 -8.17 18.35
N LYS A 175 7.88 -9.08 19.32
CA LYS A 175 6.66 -9.18 20.11
C LYS A 175 6.46 -7.91 20.95
N GLU A 176 7.51 -7.43 21.61
CA GLU A 176 7.51 -6.17 22.36
C GLU A 176 7.21 -4.96 21.47
N ALA A 177 7.77 -4.93 20.25
CA ALA A 177 7.47 -3.91 19.25
C ALA A 177 6.02 -3.94 18.74
N GLY A 178 5.27 -5.01 19.03
CA GLY A 178 3.84 -5.11 18.72
C GLY A 178 3.50 -6.00 17.53
N LEU A 179 4.42 -6.86 17.07
CA LEU A 179 4.14 -7.92 16.10
C LEU A 179 3.09 -8.90 16.68
N ASN A 180 2.04 -9.20 15.92
CA ASN A 180 0.96 -10.06 16.40
C ASN A 180 0.62 -11.23 15.48
N LEU A 181 1.17 -11.31 14.27
CA LEU A 181 1.03 -12.46 13.39
C LEU A 181 2.39 -12.87 12.80
N LEU A 182 2.64 -14.18 12.75
CA LEU A 182 3.86 -14.73 12.19
C LEU A 182 3.53 -15.86 11.22
N ASN A 183 4.19 -15.83 10.06
CA ASN A 183 4.14 -16.87 9.06
C ASN A 183 5.54 -17.43 8.90
N VAL A 184 5.72 -18.70 9.27
CA VAL A 184 7.00 -19.41 9.10
C VAL A 184 6.90 -20.28 7.86
N SER A 185 7.75 -20.02 6.88
CA SER A 185 7.89 -20.84 5.68
C SER A 185 8.84 -21.99 5.99
N LEU A 186 8.35 -23.23 5.88
CA LEU A 186 9.12 -24.45 6.14
C LEU A 186 8.86 -25.47 5.04
N ASP A 187 9.85 -25.67 4.17
CA ASP A 187 9.69 -26.51 2.98
C ASP A 187 9.75 -28.01 3.29
N THR A 188 10.45 -28.41 4.36
CA THR A 188 10.62 -29.81 4.77
C THR A 188 10.98 -29.94 6.25
N LEU A 189 10.52 -31.03 6.88
CA LEU A 189 10.92 -31.44 8.24
C LEU A 189 12.10 -32.42 8.25
N VAL A 190 12.52 -32.89 7.08
CA VAL A 190 13.64 -33.83 6.93
C VAL A 190 14.94 -33.04 6.69
N PRO A 191 15.95 -33.13 7.58
CA PRO A 191 17.18 -32.34 7.48
C PRO A 191 17.93 -32.53 6.15
N ALA A 192 18.09 -33.78 5.71
CA ALA A 192 18.79 -34.07 4.44
C ALA A 192 18.10 -33.43 3.22
N LYS A 193 16.76 -33.33 3.23
CA LYS A 193 16.01 -32.65 2.16
C LYS A 193 16.17 -31.14 2.24
N PHE A 194 16.30 -30.58 3.45
CA PHE A 194 16.53 -29.15 3.63
C PHE A 194 17.87 -28.74 3.01
N GLU A 195 18.95 -29.47 3.29
CA GLU A 195 20.26 -29.22 2.69
C GLU A 195 20.20 -29.21 1.16
N PHE A 196 19.48 -30.16 0.56
CA PHE A 196 19.30 -30.26 -0.88
C PHE A 196 18.51 -29.08 -1.47
N ILE A 197 17.39 -28.70 -0.84
CA ILE A 197 16.51 -27.62 -1.34
C ILE A 197 17.14 -26.24 -1.12
N ALA A 198 17.61 -25.98 0.11
CA ALA A 198 18.18 -24.70 0.51
C ALA A 198 19.62 -24.49 0.01
N ARG A 199 20.30 -25.54 -0.45
CA ARG A 199 21.72 -25.50 -0.84
C ARG A 199 22.62 -24.94 0.28
N ARG A 200 22.24 -25.18 1.54
CA ARG A 200 22.88 -24.66 2.74
C ARG A 200 22.80 -25.73 3.84
N ARG A 201 23.92 -25.93 4.54
CA ARG A 201 24.03 -26.77 5.75
C ARG A 201 23.80 -25.94 7.00
#